data_AF-A0A7C1GBB9-F1
#
_entry.id   AF-A0A7C1GBB9-F1
#
_cell.length_a   1.000
_cell.length_b   1.000
_cell.length_c   1.000
_cell.angle_alpha   90.00
_cell.angle_beta   90.00
_cell.angle_gamma   90.00
#
_symmetry.space_group_name_H-M   'P 1'
#
loop_
_entity.id
_entity.type
_entity.pdbx_description
1 polymer ?
#
loop_
_entity_poly.entity_id
_entity_poly.type
_entity_poly.pdbx_seq_one_letter_code
_entity_poly.pdbx_strand_id
1 'polypeptide(L)'
;MHLNEDKARMLTFLVPMIVRAIPEVLSWPYPIGFDTIVYAGYAVSETFVRMPVLQVFKTTSLLYIIYTLLYKALGDPLLPAKVLGPLLTGLVGFTIYLYGRAAGYKPGTSLLASMLATTYFVGLRISWEMYRQMLGTVFLFVIFYLERRPQTRMNKIGQAFLSFLTAWSHEFITVILLAHKAIQALEKKYPQKIIEEALPAVPAGLLFLYQVYSPSTGTMQVPVLQVASPTPLYLFLYITGFVLYLYLPLAPLIVFGRGELGKPQLRVFAIVCLLLTYLPLLSMGIVDILWFRWTILLVYPVAFLAAGASRG
;
A
#
# COMPACT_ATOMS: atom_id res chain seq x y z
N MET A 1 17.32 -25.46 3.84
CA MET A 1 16.29 -25.61 4.90
C MET A 1 14.93 -25.78 4.24
N HIS A 2 14.38 -27.01 4.21
CA HIS A 2 13.04 -27.26 3.66
C HIS A 2 11.97 -26.77 4.66
N LEU A 3 11.67 -25.47 4.63
CA LEU A 3 10.52 -24.95 5.36
C LEU A 3 9.24 -25.47 4.67
N ASN A 4 8.37 -26.14 5.42
CA ASN A 4 7.04 -26.51 4.93
C ASN A 4 6.27 -25.23 4.54
N GLU A 5 5.57 -25.24 3.40
CA GLU A 5 4.84 -24.08 2.89
C GLU A 5 3.83 -23.51 3.89
N ASP A 6 3.14 -24.38 4.65
CA ASP A 6 2.15 -23.92 5.62
C ASP A 6 2.81 -23.20 6.80
N LYS A 7 3.96 -23.71 7.25
CA LYS A 7 4.78 -23.02 8.26
C LYS A 7 5.27 -21.67 7.75
N ALA A 8 5.70 -21.59 6.50
CA ALA A 8 6.11 -20.32 5.88
C ALA A 8 4.96 -19.31 5.84
N ARG A 9 3.76 -19.74 5.44
CA ARG A 9 2.54 -18.91 5.45
C ARG A 9 2.23 -18.39 6.84
N MET A 10 2.22 -19.25 7.85
CA MET A 10 1.97 -18.85 9.23
C MET A 10 3.00 -17.83 9.71
N LEU A 11 4.29 -18.05 9.45
CA LEU A 11 5.34 -17.12 9.86
C LEU A 11 5.17 -15.75 9.23
N THR A 12 4.78 -15.67 7.94
CA THR A 12 4.57 -14.38 7.23
C THR A 12 3.47 -13.52 7.82
N PHE A 13 2.54 -14.13 8.55
CA PHE A 13 1.50 -13.41 9.27
C PHE A 13 1.92 -13.14 10.72
N LEU A 14 2.34 -14.19 11.44
CA LEU A 14 2.57 -14.14 12.88
C LEU A 14 3.78 -13.29 13.25
N VAL A 15 4.90 -13.41 12.54
CA VAL A 15 6.13 -12.67 12.90
C VAL A 15 5.91 -11.16 12.76
N PRO A 16 5.41 -10.62 11.62
CA PRO A 16 5.17 -9.19 11.51
C PRO A 16 4.11 -8.68 12.50
N MET A 17 3.05 -9.46 12.73
CA MET A 17 2.01 -9.14 13.71
C MET A 17 2.61 -9.03 15.12
N ILE A 18 3.41 -10.02 15.55
CA ILE A 18 4.02 -10.04 16.90
C ILE A 18 5.02 -8.89 17.04
N VAL A 19 5.90 -8.69 16.06
CA VAL A 19 6.88 -7.59 16.07
C VAL A 19 6.16 -6.24 16.22
N ARG A 20 5.03 -6.06 15.54
CA ARG A 20 4.22 -4.85 15.64
C ARG A 20 3.43 -4.74 16.95
N ALA A 21 3.04 -5.86 17.55
CA ALA A 21 2.31 -5.90 18.81
C ALA A 21 3.19 -5.53 20.01
N ILE A 22 4.49 -5.85 20.00
CA ILE A 22 5.43 -5.52 21.07
C ILE A 22 5.31 -4.04 21.50
N PRO A 23 5.49 -3.05 20.59
CA PRO A 23 5.43 -1.66 21.00
C PRO A 23 4.00 -1.24 21.43
N GLU A 24 2.92 -1.83 20.88
CA GLU A 24 1.54 -1.54 21.37
C GLU A 24 1.30 -1.99 22.81
N VAL A 25 1.88 -3.12 23.21
CA VAL A 25 1.76 -3.63 24.57
C VAL A 25 2.58 -2.75 25.51
N LEU A 26 3.80 -2.36 25.11
CA LEU A 26 4.67 -1.50 25.91
C LEU A 26 4.11 -0.08 26.09
N SER A 27 3.38 0.44 25.11
CA SER A 27 2.80 1.79 25.16
C SER A 27 1.46 1.86 25.88
N TRP A 28 1.04 0.80 26.58
CA TRP A 28 -0.26 0.75 27.26
C TRP A 28 -0.45 1.96 28.20
N PRO A 29 -1.61 2.65 28.17
CA PRO A 29 -2.82 2.35 27.39
C PRO A 29 -2.88 3.02 26.00
N TYR A 30 -1.90 3.86 25.64
CA TYR A 30 -1.97 4.72 24.46
C TYR A 30 -1.60 3.97 23.17
N PRO A 31 -2.31 4.20 22.04
CA PRO A 31 -1.93 3.64 20.75
C PRO A 31 -0.70 4.36 20.19
N ILE A 32 0.06 3.67 19.35
CA ILE A 32 1.20 4.27 18.65
C ILE A 32 0.75 4.79 17.30
N GLY A 33 1.24 6.00 16.95
CA GLY A 33 1.02 6.61 15.65
C GLY A 33 0.23 7.91 15.75
N PHE A 34 0.53 8.85 14.87
CA PHE A 34 -0.19 10.12 14.84
C PHE A 34 -1.65 9.92 14.39
N ASP A 35 -1.84 9.23 13.26
CA ASP A 35 -3.16 9.00 12.67
C ASP A 35 -4.08 8.15 13.56
N THR A 36 -3.56 7.35 14.50
CA THR A 36 -4.40 6.49 15.33
C THR A 36 -5.34 7.26 16.25
N ILE A 37 -4.90 8.43 16.72
CA ILE A 37 -5.72 9.33 17.53
C ILE A 37 -6.82 9.96 16.67
N VAL A 38 -6.49 10.29 15.41
CA VAL A 38 -7.45 10.81 14.44
C VAL A 38 -8.52 9.77 14.12
N TYR A 39 -8.14 8.50 13.95
CA TYR A 39 -9.09 7.40 13.76
C TYR A 39 -10.04 7.25 14.96
N ALA A 40 -9.51 7.28 16.19
CA ALA A 40 -10.31 7.23 17.40
C ALA A 40 -11.29 8.41 17.50
N GLY A 41 -10.83 9.62 17.18
CA GLY A 41 -11.67 10.82 17.15
C GLY A 41 -12.88 10.66 16.21
N TYR A 42 -12.64 10.24 14.96
CA TYR A 42 -13.71 10.01 13.99
C TYR A 42 -14.64 8.85 14.38
N ALA A 43 -14.15 7.86 15.10
CA ALA A 43 -14.94 6.72 15.57
C ALA A 43 -15.88 7.13 16.70
N VAL A 44 -15.41 7.93 17.67
CA VAL A 44 -16.23 8.45 18.78
C VAL A 44 -17.32 9.38 18.26
N SER A 45 -17.01 10.25 17.29
CA SER A 45 -18.01 11.11 16.65
C SER A 45 -18.91 10.37 15.65
N GLU A 46 -18.63 9.09 15.38
CA GLU A 46 -19.30 8.25 14.39
C GLU A 46 -19.38 8.92 13.00
N THR A 47 -18.41 9.76 12.66
CA THR A 47 -18.49 10.70 11.53
C THR A 47 -18.86 9.99 10.23
N PHE A 48 -18.17 8.90 9.91
CA PHE A 48 -18.40 8.18 8.65
C PHE A 48 -19.60 7.24 8.67
N VAL A 49 -20.09 6.86 9.84
CA VAL A 49 -21.29 6.01 9.99
C VAL A 49 -22.57 6.84 9.89
N ARG A 50 -22.53 8.09 10.36
CA ARG A 50 -23.66 9.04 10.28
C ARG A 50 -23.72 9.80 8.95
N MET A 51 -22.64 9.79 8.19
CA MET A 51 -22.55 10.49 6.91
C MET A 51 -23.45 9.82 5.85
N PRO A 52 -24.14 10.60 4.99
CA PRO A 52 -24.90 10.06 3.87
C PRO A 52 -24.04 9.16 2.97
N VAL A 53 -24.61 8.06 2.48
CA VAL A 53 -23.89 7.01 1.72
C VAL A 53 -23.04 7.58 0.57
N LEU A 54 -23.57 8.53 -0.19
CA LEU A 54 -22.84 9.15 -1.30
C LEU A 54 -21.62 9.94 -0.82
N GLN A 55 -21.74 10.66 0.29
CA GLN A 55 -20.62 11.40 0.89
C GLN A 55 -19.57 10.45 1.49
N VAL A 56 -20.00 9.30 2.02
CA VAL A 56 -19.08 8.25 2.48
C VAL A 56 -18.19 7.77 1.34
N PHE A 57 -18.78 7.46 0.17
CA PHE A 57 -18.01 7.06 -1.01
C PHE A 57 -17.19 8.20 -1.63
N LYS A 58 -17.54 9.45 -1.37
CA LYS A 58 -16.75 10.62 -1.77
C LYS A 58 -15.41 10.70 -1.05
N THR A 59 -15.28 9.98 0.07
CA THR A 59 -14.07 9.92 0.88
C THR A 59 -13.48 8.51 0.87
N THR A 60 -12.21 8.40 1.24
CA THR A 60 -11.48 7.14 1.42
C THR A 60 -11.74 6.57 2.82
N SER A 61 -13.00 6.23 3.06
CA SER A 61 -13.57 6.05 4.40
C SER A 61 -13.56 4.63 4.95
N LEU A 62 -13.17 3.62 4.16
CA LEU A 62 -13.35 2.21 4.52
C LEU A 62 -12.73 1.83 5.88
N LEU A 63 -11.49 2.25 6.14
CA LEU A 63 -10.85 1.96 7.43
C LEU A 63 -11.61 2.61 8.59
N TYR A 64 -12.06 3.86 8.46
CA TYR A 64 -12.75 4.54 9.55
C TYR A 64 -14.06 3.84 9.91
N ILE A 65 -14.76 3.27 8.91
CA ILE A 65 -15.96 2.45 9.15
C ILE A 65 -15.58 1.19 9.92
N ILE A 66 -14.56 0.44 9.46
CA ILE A 66 -14.06 -0.77 10.15
C ILE A 66 -13.65 -0.44 11.59
N TYR A 67 -12.92 0.65 11.78
CA TYR A 67 -12.47 1.13 13.08
C TYR A 67 -13.66 1.46 13.99
N THR A 68 -14.67 2.18 13.48
CA THR A 68 -15.87 2.54 14.24
C THR A 68 -16.66 1.31 14.66
N LEU A 69 -16.76 0.30 13.79
CA LEU A 69 -17.43 -0.96 14.13
C LEU A 69 -16.67 -1.74 15.20
N LEU A 70 -15.33 -1.78 15.13
CA LEU A 70 -14.50 -2.38 16.17
C LEU A 70 -14.60 -1.61 17.49
N TYR A 71 -14.64 -0.28 17.44
CA TYR A 71 -14.88 0.55 18.62
C TYR A 71 -16.21 0.18 19.29
N LYS A 72 -17.30 0.09 18.52
CA LYS A 72 -18.62 -0.33 19.04
C LYS A 72 -18.60 -1.73 19.65
N ALA A 73 -17.79 -2.64 19.11
CA ALA A 73 -17.67 -4.00 19.62
C ALA A 73 -16.79 -4.08 20.89
N LEU A 74 -15.76 -3.25 21.00
CA LEU A 74 -14.77 -3.31 22.08
C LEU A 74 -15.07 -2.35 23.25
N GLY A 75 -15.89 -1.32 23.02
CA GLY A 75 -16.30 -0.33 24.04
C GLY A 75 -15.26 0.73 24.37
N ASP A 76 -14.05 0.65 23.80
CA ASP A 76 -12.97 1.62 24.01
C ASP A 76 -12.47 2.14 22.66
N PRO A 77 -12.39 3.47 22.44
CA PRO A 77 -12.02 4.05 21.15
C PRO A 77 -10.54 3.89 20.79
N LEU A 78 -9.66 3.53 21.73
CA LEU A 78 -8.22 3.33 21.50
C LEU A 78 -7.89 1.86 21.20
N LEU A 79 -8.68 0.90 21.70
CA LEU A 79 -8.45 -0.53 21.48
C LEU A 79 -8.44 -0.95 20.00
N PRO A 80 -9.29 -0.42 19.10
CA PRO A 80 -9.22 -0.77 17.68
C PRO A 80 -7.86 -0.46 17.07
N ALA A 81 -7.19 0.63 17.48
CA ALA A 81 -5.85 0.94 16.98
C ALA A 81 -4.81 -0.12 17.40
N LYS A 82 -4.93 -0.64 18.63
CA LYS A 82 -4.05 -1.69 19.17
C LYS A 82 -4.25 -3.04 18.51
N VAL A 83 -5.47 -3.32 18.03
CA VAL A 83 -5.78 -4.56 17.30
C VAL A 83 -5.40 -4.43 15.82
N LEU A 84 -5.83 -3.34 15.17
CA LEU A 84 -5.68 -3.15 13.73
C LEU A 84 -4.21 -3.01 13.30
N GLY A 85 -3.35 -2.33 14.07
CA GLY A 85 -1.95 -2.16 13.71
C GLY A 85 -1.23 -3.50 13.50
N PRO A 86 -1.15 -4.37 14.53
CA PRO A 86 -0.59 -5.71 14.41
C PRO A 86 -1.28 -6.56 13.34
N LEU A 87 -2.62 -6.59 13.32
CA LEU A 87 -3.39 -7.42 12.40
C LEU A 87 -3.14 -7.05 10.94
N LEU A 88 -3.21 -5.76 10.60
CA LEU A 88 -2.94 -5.27 9.24
C LEU A 88 -1.49 -5.55 8.85
N THR A 89 -0.53 -5.45 9.77
CA THR A 89 0.89 -5.74 9.49
C THR A 89 1.08 -7.20 9.12
N GLY A 90 0.47 -8.11 9.88
CA GLY A 90 0.45 -9.54 9.56
C GLY A 90 -0.23 -9.83 8.22
N LEU A 91 -1.37 -9.18 7.94
CA LEU A 91 -2.08 -9.34 6.66
C LEU A 91 -1.27 -8.86 5.46
N VAL A 92 -0.58 -7.71 5.57
CA VAL A 92 0.34 -7.22 4.52
C VAL A 92 1.46 -8.23 4.28
N GLY A 93 2.08 -8.73 5.35
CA GLY A 93 3.13 -9.75 5.25
C GLY A 93 2.62 -11.01 4.55
N PHE A 94 1.44 -11.49 4.93
CA PHE A 94 0.81 -12.67 4.35
C PHE A 94 0.48 -12.51 2.85
N THR A 95 -0.12 -11.39 2.45
CA THR A 95 -0.50 -11.19 1.03
C THR A 95 0.71 -10.98 0.13
N ILE A 96 1.77 -10.34 0.63
CA ILE A 96 3.08 -10.26 -0.06
C ILE A 96 3.63 -11.67 -0.30
N TYR A 97 3.58 -12.55 0.69
CA TYR A 97 4.03 -13.93 0.53
C TYR A 97 3.18 -14.69 -0.50
N LEU A 98 1.85 -14.58 -0.43
CA LEU A 98 0.95 -15.22 -1.39
C LEU A 98 1.24 -14.79 -2.83
N TYR A 99 1.38 -13.48 -3.05
CA TYR A 99 1.80 -12.94 -4.34
C TYR A 99 3.15 -13.50 -4.75
N GLY A 100 4.13 -13.50 -3.85
CA GLY A 100 5.48 -13.98 -4.12
C GLY A 100 5.48 -15.44 -4.62
N ARG A 101 4.73 -16.30 -3.96
CA ARG A 101 4.57 -17.71 -4.38
C ARG A 101 3.89 -17.83 -5.74
N ALA A 102 2.80 -17.10 -5.98
CA ALA A 102 2.10 -17.14 -7.26
C ALA A 102 2.92 -16.53 -8.41
N ALA A 103 3.80 -15.56 -8.13
CA ALA A 103 4.72 -14.99 -9.09
C ALA A 103 5.90 -15.93 -9.43
N GLY A 104 6.06 -17.03 -8.70
CA GLY A 104 7.08 -18.07 -8.93
C GLY A 104 8.38 -17.89 -8.14
N TYR A 105 8.44 -16.97 -7.18
CA TYR A 105 9.63 -16.86 -6.31
C TYR A 105 9.70 -18.02 -5.34
N LYS A 106 10.90 -18.49 -4.97
CA LYS A 106 11.08 -19.56 -3.96
C LYS A 106 10.40 -19.21 -2.63
N PRO A 107 10.00 -20.21 -1.81
CA PRO A 107 9.40 -19.95 -0.50
C PRO A 107 10.26 -19.05 0.40
N GLY A 108 11.58 -19.29 0.46
CA GLY A 108 12.51 -18.48 1.24
C GLY A 108 12.57 -17.02 0.79
N THR A 109 12.62 -16.77 -0.52
CA THR A 109 12.61 -15.41 -1.08
C THR A 109 11.29 -14.70 -0.78
N SER A 110 10.15 -15.38 -0.93
CA SER A 110 8.83 -14.81 -0.63
C SER A 110 8.66 -14.50 0.86
N LEU A 111 9.17 -15.39 1.73
CA LEU A 111 9.18 -15.21 3.18
C LEU A 111 10.05 -14.02 3.57
N LEU A 112 11.28 -13.96 3.06
CA LEU A 112 12.21 -12.87 3.36
C LEU A 112 11.70 -11.52 2.84
N ALA A 113 11.11 -11.47 1.63
CA ALA A 113 10.50 -10.25 1.10
C ALA A 113 9.33 -9.78 1.97
N SER A 114 8.48 -10.69 2.42
CA SER A 114 7.40 -10.40 3.37
C SER A 114 7.91 -9.84 4.69
N MET A 115 8.95 -10.46 5.27
CA MET A 115 9.58 -9.98 6.50
C MET A 115 10.18 -8.60 6.30
N LEU A 116 11.06 -8.42 5.30
CA LEU A 116 11.70 -7.12 5.03
C LEU A 116 10.66 -6.03 4.77
N ALA A 117 9.60 -6.31 4.02
CA ALA A 117 8.56 -5.32 3.74
C ALA A 117 7.80 -4.83 4.98
N THR A 118 7.75 -5.63 6.06
CA THR A 118 6.89 -5.37 7.22
C THR A 118 7.67 -5.08 8.51
N THR A 119 8.86 -5.65 8.66
CA THR A 119 9.70 -5.50 9.88
C THR A 119 10.91 -4.61 9.68
N TYR A 120 11.28 -4.24 8.44
CA TYR A 120 12.25 -3.18 8.21
C TYR A 120 11.69 -1.84 8.69
N PHE A 121 12.54 -0.93 9.14
CA PHE A 121 12.09 0.31 9.80
C PHE A 121 11.14 1.15 8.94
N VAL A 122 11.26 1.09 7.60
CA VAL A 122 10.33 1.76 6.67
C VAL A 122 8.94 1.11 6.68
N GLY A 123 8.88 -0.22 6.67
CA GLY A 123 7.64 -0.97 6.83
C GLY A 123 7.01 -0.74 8.21
N LEU A 124 7.83 -0.73 9.26
CA LEU A 124 7.39 -0.41 10.62
C LEU A 124 6.83 1.01 10.71
N ARG A 125 7.48 1.99 10.06
CA ARG A 125 6.98 3.37 10.01
C ARG A 125 5.57 3.46 9.40
N ILE A 126 5.33 2.76 8.30
CA ILE A 126 3.99 2.64 7.69
C ILE A 126 3.02 2.00 8.69
N SER A 127 3.46 0.92 9.35
CA SER A 127 2.63 0.17 10.31
C SER A 127 2.25 0.93 11.57
N TRP A 128 2.90 2.05 11.86
CA TRP A 128 2.62 2.84 13.05
C TRP A 128 1.42 3.77 12.85
N GLU A 129 1.21 4.34 11.66
CA GLU A 129 0.13 5.34 11.48
C GLU A 129 -0.70 5.14 10.20
N MET A 130 -0.17 4.48 9.17
CA MET A 130 -0.78 4.50 7.83
C MET A 130 -1.74 3.33 7.59
N TYR A 131 -2.68 3.09 8.51
CA TYR A 131 -3.54 1.90 8.48
C TYR A 131 -4.42 1.83 7.22
N ARG A 132 -4.88 2.98 6.72
CA ARG A 132 -5.65 3.09 5.47
C ARG A 132 -4.84 2.57 4.28
N GLN A 133 -3.57 2.96 4.23
CA GLN A 133 -2.62 2.54 3.20
C GLN A 133 -2.30 1.06 3.30
N MET A 134 -2.14 0.52 4.52
CA MET A 134 -1.92 -0.91 4.73
C MET A 134 -3.11 -1.73 4.22
N LEU A 135 -4.33 -1.33 4.56
CA LEU A 135 -5.55 -2.00 4.09
C LEU A 135 -5.64 -2.00 2.56
N GLY A 136 -5.38 -0.86 1.92
CA GLY A 136 -5.29 -0.79 0.46
C GLY A 136 -4.19 -1.69 -0.11
N THR A 137 -3.04 -1.76 0.56
CA THR A 137 -1.90 -2.60 0.15
C THR A 137 -2.24 -4.10 0.24
N VAL A 138 -2.97 -4.53 1.28
CA VAL A 138 -3.49 -5.89 1.40
C VAL A 138 -4.31 -6.24 0.15
N PHE A 139 -5.27 -5.40 -0.23
CA PHE A 139 -6.10 -5.63 -1.41
C PHE A 139 -5.29 -5.64 -2.71
N LEU A 140 -4.35 -4.71 -2.88
CA LEU A 140 -3.48 -4.66 -4.05
C LEU A 140 -2.67 -5.95 -4.23
N PHE A 141 -2.04 -6.46 -3.17
CA PHE A 141 -1.28 -7.71 -3.27
C PHE A 141 -2.16 -8.94 -3.50
N VAL A 142 -3.40 -8.94 -3.00
CA VAL A 142 -4.37 -9.99 -3.36
C VAL A 142 -4.76 -9.90 -4.84
N ILE A 143 -4.95 -8.69 -5.40
CA ILE A 143 -5.16 -8.50 -6.84
C ILE A 143 -3.98 -9.09 -7.63
N PHE A 144 -2.75 -8.73 -7.26
CA PHE A 144 -1.55 -9.27 -7.91
C PHE A 144 -1.43 -10.80 -7.78
N TYR A 145 -1.84 -11.38 -6.66
CA TYR A 145 -1.94 -12.82 -6.49
C TYR A 145 -2.97 -13.44 -7.44
N LEU A 146 -4.16 -12.85 -7.57
CA LEU A 146 -5.22 -13.34 -8.46
C LEU A 146 -4.85 -13.21 -9.95
N GLU A 147 -4.09 -12.19 -10.33
CA GLU A 147 -3.55 -12.04 -11.70
C GLU A 147 -2.63 -13.19 -12.11
N ARG A 148 -1.97 -13.82 -11.13
CA ARG A 148 -1.07 -14.97 -11.36
C ARG A 148 -1.81 -16.30 -11.39
N ARG A 149 -3.11 -16.31 -11.09
CA ARG A 149 -3.97 -17.50 -11.17
C ARG A 149 -4.67 -17.57 -12.54
N PRO A 150 -5.24 -18.73 -12.92
CA PRO A 150 -6.08 -18.83 -14.11
C PRO A 150 -7.18 -17.76 -14.10
N GLN A 151 -7.37 -17.05 -15.20
CA GLN A 151 -8.31 -15.92 -15.30
C GLN A 151 -9.76 -16.40 -15.48
N THR A 152 -10.28 -17.08 -14.45
CA THR A 152 -11.68 -17.48 -14.36
C THR A 152 -12.57 -16.26 -14.12
N ARG A 153 -13.88 -16.39 -14.42
CA ARG A 153 -14.87 -15.34 -14.15
C ARG A 153 -14.86 -14.89 -12.69
N MET A 154 -14.73 -15.83 -11.74
CA MET A 154 -14.67 -15.54 -10.31
C MET A 154 -13.43 -14.73 -9.94
N ASN A 155 -12.26 -15.04 -10.52
CA ASN A 155 -11.04 -14.27 -10.26
C ASN A 155 -11.13 -12.86 -10.83
N LYS A 156 -11.76 -12.65 -11.99
CA LYS A 156 -12.01 -11.31 -12.55
C LYS A 156 -12.98 -10.51 -11.68
N ILE A 157 -14.06 -11.13 -11.20
CA ILE A 157 -15.01 -10.49 -10.25
C ILE A 157 -14.31 -10.12 -8.94
N GLY A 158 -13.51 -11.04 -8.39
CA GLY A 158 -12.72 -10.80 -7.18
C GLY A 158 -11.76 -9.62 -7.36
N GLN A 159 -11.06 -9.54 -8.49
CA GLN A 159 -10.20 -8.40 -8.81
C GLN A 159 -10.98 -7.08 -8.89
N ALA A 160 -12.16 -7.07 -9.53
CA ALA A 160 -13.02 -5.88 -9.59
C ALA A 160 -13.47 -5.39 -8.22
N PHE A 161 -13.93 -6.32 -7.38
CA PHE A 161 -14.35 -6.01 -6.01
C PHE A 161 -13.18 -5.49 -5.16
N LEU A 162 -12.02 -6.15 -5.21
CA LEU A 162 -10.83 -5.70 -4.50
C LEU A 162 -10.30 -4.37 -5.02
N SER A 163 -10.45 -4.09 -6.32
CA SER A 163 -10.06 -2.81 -6.91
C SER A 163 -10.92 -1.68 -6.33
N PHE A 164 -12.23 -1.88 -6.25
CA PHE A 164 -13.13 -0.95 -5.56
C PHE A 164 -12.73 -0.73 -4.09
N LEU A 165 -12.47 -1.81 -3.34
CA LEU A 165 -12.02 -1.70 -1.94
C LEU A 165 -10.66 -1.00 -1.80
N THR A 166 -9.77 -1.16 -2.77
CA THR A 166 -8.48 -0.46 -2.82
C THR A 166 -8.70 1.05 -2.93
N ALA A 167 -9.57 1.47 -3.86
CA ALA A 167 -9.99 2.87 -4.03
C ALA A 167 -10.69 3.44 -2.80
N TRP A 168 -11.52 2.65 -2.14
CA TRP A 168 -12.20 3.09 -0.93
C TRP A 168 -11.28 3.15 0.31
N SER A 169 -10.17 2.41 0.29
CA SER A 169 -9.17 2.41 1.36
C SER A 169 -8.22 3.59 1.28
N HIS A 170 -7.52 3.74 0.14
CA HIS A 170 -6.43 4.70 0.05
C HIS A 170 -6.05 5.08 -1.39
N GLU A 171 -5.96 6.38 -1.62
CA GLU A 171 -5.71 7.01 -2.92
C GLU A 171 -4.35 6.63 -3.52
N PHE A 172 -3.27 6.60 -2.73
CA PHE A 172 -1.92 6.27 -3.24
C PHE A 172 -1.85 4.85 -3.83
N ILE A 173 -2.46 3.89 -3.15
CA ILE A 173 -2.46 2.49 -3.61
C ILE A 173 -3.34 2.34 -4.86
N THR A 174 -4.38 3.17 -4.96
CA THR A 174 -5.26 3.22 -6.13
C THR A 174 -4.54 3.72 -7.36
N VAL A 175 -3.70 4.76 -7.22
CA VAL A 175 -2.86 5.25 -8.31
C VAL A 175 -1.93 4.14 -8.81
N ILE A 176 -1.29 3.39 -7.90
CA ILE A 176 -0.43 2.25 -8.27
C ILE A 176 -1.23 1.17 -9.03
N LEU A 177 -2.41 0.81 -8.52
CA LEU A 177 -3.31 -0.16 -9.17
C LEU A 177 -3.71 0.29 -10.58
N LEU A 178 -4.17 1.53 -10.73
CA LEU A 178 -4.64 2.08 -12.00
C LEU A 178 -3.49 2.18 -13.00
N ALA A 179 -2.31 2.63 -12.58
CA ALA A 179 -1.12 2.69 -13.42
C ALA A 179 -0.69 1.28 -13.90
N HIS A 180 -0.70 0.30 -12.99
CA HIS A 180 -0.42 -1.11 -13.32
C HIS A 180 -1.40 -1.65 -14.36
N LYS A 181 -2.70 -1.47 -14.15
CA LYS A 181 -3.72 -1.94 -15.09
C LYS A 181 -3.69 -1.20 -16.41
N ALA A 182 -3.41 0.11 -16.42
CA ALA A 182 -3.24 0.89 -17.63
C ALA A 182 -2.06 0.38 -18.46
N ILE A 183 -0.89 0.18 -17.85
CA ILE A 183 0.30 -0.34 -18.54
C ILE A 183 0.03 -1.74 -19.10
N GLN A 184 -0.54 -2.66 -18.30
CA GLN A 184 -0.88 -4.00 -18.78
C GLN A 184 -1.87 -4.00 -19.94
N ALA A 185 -2.85 -3.09 -19.91
CA ALA A 185 -3.82 -2.94 -20.98
C ALA A 185 -3.15 -2.40 -22.26
N LEU A 186 -2.27 -1.39 -22.14
CA LEU A 186 -1.52 -0.82 -23.27
C LEU A 186 -0.53 -1.82 -23.92
N GLU A 187 -0.05 -2.81 -23.17
CA GLU A 187 0.76 -3.90 -23.72
C GLU A 187 -0.04 -4.89 -24.61
N LYS A 188 -1.38 -4.84 -24.59
CA LYS A 188 -2.21 -5.72 -25.43
C LYS A 188 -2.39 -5.14 -26.82
N LYS A 189 -2.22 -5.99 -27.85
CA LYS A 189 -2.37 -5.61 -29.26
C LYS A 189 -3.82 -5.46 -29.75
N TYR A 190 -4.77 -6.16 -29.11
CA TYR A 190 -6.14 -6.25 -29.58
C TYR A 190 -7.10 -5.51 -28.64
N PRO A 191 -8.03 -4.68 -29.14
CA PRO A 191 -8.90 -3.85 -28.31
C PRO A 191 -9.74 -4.67 -27.32
N GLN A 192 -10.21 -5.85 -27.72
CA GLN A 192 -10.93 -6.77 -26.83
C GLN A 192 -10.08 -7.17 -25.61
N LYS A 193 -8.80 -7.47 -25.82
CA LYS A 193 -7.87 -7.82 -24.74
C LYS A 193 -7.50 -6.61 -23.86
N ILE A 194 -7.46 -5.41 -24.44
CA ILE A 194 -7.28 -4.16 -23.69
C ILE A 194 -8.45 -3.98 -22.71
N ILE A 195 -9.69 -4.10 -23.21
CA ILE A 195 -10.91 -3.96 -22.40
C ILE A 195 -10.94 -5.03 -21.31
N GLU A 196 -10.67 -6.29 -21.65
CA GLU A 196 -10.67 -7.38 -20.66
C GLU A 196 -9.65 -7.18 -19.52
N GLU A 197 -8.48 -6.60 -19.82
CA GLU A 197 -7.43 -6.32 -18.83
C GLU A 197 -7.78 -5.09 -17.97
N ALA A 198 -8.39 -4.07 -18.58
CA ALA A 198 -8.78 -2.85 -17.88
C ALA A 198 -10.06 -3.01 -17.04
N LEU A 199 -10.96 -3.91 -17.44
CA LEU A 199 -12.29 -4.07 -16.84
C LEU A 199 -12.28 -4.23 -15.31
N PRO A 200 -11.39 -5.05 -14.70
CA PRO A 200 -11.32 -5.15 -13.24
C PRO A 200 -10.94 -3.84 -12.53
N ALA A 201 -10.27 -2.91 -13.22
CA ALA A 201 -9.88 -1.62 -12.64
C ALA A 201 -11.00 -0.57 -12.69
N VAL A 202 -12.03 -0.78 -13.51
CA VAL A 202 -13.11 0.21 -13.74
C VAL A 202 -13.80 0.64 -12.45
N PRO A 203 -14.20 -0.25 -11.53
CA PRO A 203 -14.82 0.17 -10.27
C PRO A 203 -13.93 1.09 -9.43
N ALA A 204 -12.62 0.82 -9.39
CA ALA A 204 -11.65 1.68 -8.71
C ALA A 204 -11.53 3.04 -9.40
N GLY A 205 -11.42 3.04 -10.74
CA GLY A 205 -11.31 4.26 -11.52
C GLY A 205 -12.52 5.17 -11.37
N LEU A 206 -13.73 4.61 -11.43
CA LEU A 206 -14.97 5.37 -11.23
C LEU A 206 -15.07 5.95 -9.81
N LEU A 207 -14.76 5.15 -8.78
CA LEU A 207 -14.77 5.65 -7.41
C LEU A 207 -13.71 6.72 -7.19
N PHE A 208 -12.50 6.50 -7.71
CA PHE A 208 -11.39 7.45 -7.59
C PHE A 208 -11.69 8.78 -8.29
N LEU A 209 -12.24 8.73 -9.51
CA LEU A 209 -12.72 9.93 -10.21
C LEU A 209 -13.82 10.62 -9.40
N TYR A 210 -14.77 9.86 -8.85
CA TYR A 210 -15.80 10.43 -7.98
C TYR A 210 -15.20 11.09 -6.75
N GLN A 211 -14.20 10.51 -6.10
CA GLN A 211 -13.54 11.08 -4.92
C GLN A 211 -12.79 12.38 -5.23
N VAL A 212 -12.04 12.41 -6.34
CA VAL A 212 -11.15 13.53 -6.69
C VAL A 212 -11.89 14.65 -7.42
N TYR A 213 -12.95 14.36 -8.18
CA TYR A 213 -13.66 15.39 -8.94
C TYR A 213 -14.55 16.25 -8.04
N SER A 214 -14.46 17.58 -8.09
CA SER A 214 -15.38 18.48 -7.38
C SER A 214 -16.39 19.12 -8.35
N PRO A 215 -17.69 18.79 -8.25
CA PRO A 215 -18.71 19.39 -9.11
C PRO A 215 -18.87 20.89 -8.91
N SER A 216 -18.62 21.41 -7.69
CA SER A 216 -18.81 22.83 -7.37
C SER A 216 -17.77 23.73 -8.04
N THR A 217 -16.55 23.22 -8.23
CA THR A 217 -15.47 23.95 -8.90
C THR A 217 -15.25 23.49 -10.34
N GLY A 218 -15.84 22.37 -10.75
CA GLY A 218 -15.59 21.73 -12.04
C GLY A 218 -14.16 21.21 -12.19
N THR A 219 -13.40 21.10 -11.09
CA THR A 219 -11.97 20.75 -11.09
C THR A 219 -11.68 19.48 -10.32
N MET A 220 -10.56 18.83 -10.66
CA MET A 220 -9.99 17.72 -9.90
C MET A 220 -9.27 18.26 -8.66
N GLN A 221 -9.74 17.89 -7.46
CA GLN A 221 -9.13 18.22 -6.18
C GLN A 221 -8.10 17.17 -5.80
N VAL A 222 -6.86 17.40 -6.23
CA VAL A 222 -5.73 16.61 -5.75
C VAL A 222 -5.30 17.20 -4.40
N PRO A 223 -5.26 16.41 -3.32
CA PRO A 223 -4.74 16.89 -2.05
C PRO A 223 -3.25 17.22 -2.23
N VAL A 224 -2.93 18.51 -2.25
CA VAL A 224 -1.55 19.01 -2.36
C VAL A 224 -1.29 19.84 -1.11
N LEU A 225 -0.26 19.46 -0.35
CA LEU A 225 0.24 20.27 0.76
C LEU A 225 1.38 21.12 0.23
N GLN A 226 1.05 22.37 -0.08
CA GLN A 226 1.97 23.30 -0.73
C GLN A 226 2.83 24.03 0.31
N VAL A 227 4.15 23.96 0.12
CA VAL A 227 5.11 24.83 0.82
C VAL A 227 6.03 25.48 -0.20
N ALA A 228 6.51 26.68 0.13
CA ALA A 228 7.50 27.39 -0.68
C ALA A 228 8.68 26.47 -0.99
N SER A 229 8.95 26.29 -2.28
CA SER A 229 10.02 25.42 -2.72
C SER A 229 11.39 26.05 -2.47
N PRO A 230 12.34 25.33 -1.83
CA PRO A 230 13.74 25.70 -1.92
C PRO A 230 14.24 25.56 -3.38
N THR A 231 15.51 25.87 -3.65
CA THR A 231 16.06 25.72 -5.01
C THR A 231 15.88 24.28 -5.53
N PRO A 232 15.69 24.07 -6.85
CA PRO A 232 15.52 22.71 -7.41
C PRO A 232 16.66 21.75 -7.04
N LEU A 233 17.89 22.26 -6.95
CA LEU A 233 19.05 21.49 -6.51
C LEU A 233 18.92 21.04 -5.05
N TYR A 234 18.51 21.93 -4.14
CA TYR A 234 18.29 21.55 -2.74
C TYR A 234 17.20 20.49 -2.62
N LEU A 235 16.08 20.66 -3.35
CA LEU A 235 14.99 19.69 -3.34
C LEU A 235 15.44 18.32 -3.88
N PHE A 236 16.21 18.30 -4.96
CA PHE A 236 16.80 17.07 -5.51
C PHE A 236 17.71 16.38 -4.49
N LEU A 237 18.62 17.12 -3.84
CA LEU A 237 19.52 16.58 -2.82
C LEU A 237 18.75 16.07 -1.61
N TYR A 238 17.70 16.76 -1.17
CA TYR A 238 16.87 16.35 -0.04
C TYR A 238 16.09 15.06 -0.34
N ILE A 239 15.40 14.99 -1.48
CA ILE A 239 14.65 13.80 -1.91
C ILE A 239 15.63 12.61 -2.07
N THR A 240 16.75 12.83 -2.76
CA THR A 240 17.76 11.79 -2.97
C THR A 240 18.36 11.33 -1.64
N GLY A 241 18.70 12.27 -0.76
CA GLY A 241 19.20 11.97 0.59
C GLY A 241 18.19 11.16 1.40
N PHE A 242 16.90 11.46 1.30
CA PHE A 242 15.84 10.69 1.94
C PHE A 242 15.72 9.27 1.36
N VAL A 243 15.73 9.12 0.03
CA VAL A 243 15.75 7.80 -0.63
C VAL A 243 16.95 6.98 -0.16
N LEU A 244 18.14 7.58 -0.13
CA LEU A 244 19.36 6.93 0.34
C LEU A 244 19.26 6.55 1.82
N TYR A 245 18.77 7.45 2.67
CA TYR A 245 18.55 7.15 4.09
C TYR A 245 17.65 5.92 4.28
N LEU A 246 16.58 5.82 3.50
CA LEU A 246 15.63 4.71 3.60
C LEU A 246 16.17 3.38 3.06
N TYR A 247 16.98 3.38 2.00
CA TYR A 247 17.31 2.14 1.27
C TYR A 247 18.79 1.80 1.16
N LEU A 248 19.70 2.70 1.56
CA LEU A 248 21.14 2.41 1.61
C LEU A 248 21.48 1.20 2.52
N PRO A 249 20.83 1.00 3.69
CA PRO A 249 21.07 -0.20 4.51
C PRO A 249 20.73 -1.52 3.80
N LEU A 250 19.82 -1.48 2.82
CA LEU A 250 19.46 -2.64 2.00
C LEU A 250 20.31 -2.75 0.72
N ALA A 251 21.14 -1.77 0.40
CA ALA A 251 21.91 -1.71 -0.85
C ALA A 251 22.76 -2.97 -1.11
N PRO A 252 23.48 -3.55 -0.13
CA PRO A 252 24.25 -4.78 -0.36
C PRO A 252 23.36 -5.93 -0.86
N LEU A 253 22.16 -6.08 -0.28
CA LEU A 253 21.21 -7.13 -0.66
C LEU A 253 20.56 -6.85 -2.02
N ILE A 254 20.24 -5.59 -2.30
CA ILE A 254 19.61 -5.17 -3.57
C ILE A 254 20.50 -5.49 -4.78
N VAL A 255 21.83 -5.32 -4.65
CA VAL A 255 22.78 -5.58 -5.75
C VAL A 255 22.72 -7.04 -6.20
N PHE A 256 22.53 -8.00 -5.28
CA PHE A 256 22.44 -9.42 -5.61
C PHE A 256 21.07 -9.84 -6.16
N GLY A 257 20.01 -9.05 -5.95
CA GLY A 257 18.64 -9.39 -6.37
C GLY A 257 18.13 -8.67 -7.61
N ARG A 258 19.00 -8.08 -8.45
CA ARG A 258 18.62 -7.31 -9.66
C ARG A 258 17.66 -8.04 -10.60
N GLY A 259 17.66 -9.38 -10.61
CA GLY A 259 16.74 -10.20 -11.42
C GLY A 259 15.30 -10.28 -10.90
N GLU A 260 15.02 -9.90 -9.66
CA GLU A 260 13.69 -10.10 -9.05
C GLU A 260 12.67 -9.02 -9.46
N LEU A 261 13.07 -7.82 -9.90
CA LEU A 261 12.15 -6.84 -10.52
C LEU A 261 11.67 -7.25 -11.93
N GLY A 262 11.96 -8.48 -12.36
CA GLY A 262 11.47 -9.02 -13.62
C GLY A 262 9.94 -9.07 -13.72
N LYS A 263 9.21 -9.08 -12.59
CA LYS A 263 7.73 -9.16 -12.62
C LYS A 263 7.10 -7.77 -12.88
N PRO A 264 6.17 -7.65 -13.86
CA PRO A 264 5.56 -6.37 -14.22
C PRO A 264 4.87 -5.67 -13.05
N GLN A 265 4.18 -6.41 -12.15
CA GLN A 265 3.52 -5.82 -10.97
C GLN A 265 4.49 -5.00 -10.11
N LEU A 266 5.60 -5.60 -9.69
CA LEU A 266 6.59 -4.94 -8.84
C LEU A 266 7.34 -3.84 -9.58
N ARG A 267 7.60 -4.04 -10.88
CA ARG A 267 8.28 -3.06 -11.72
C ARG A 267 7.46 -1.79 -11.88
N VAL A 268 6.18 -1.92 -12.22
CA VAL A 268 5.28 -0.77 -12.34
C VAL A 268 5.12 -0.10 -10.98
N PHE A 269 4.93 -0.86 -9.90
CA PHE A 269 4.88 -0.31 -8.54
C PHE A 269 6.11 0.56 -8.26
N ALA A 270 7.31 0.02 -8.49
CA ALA A 270 8.56 0.73 -8.24
C ALA A 270 8.70 1.98 -9.12
N ILE A 271 8.41 1.88 -10.42
CA ILE A 271 8.48 3.01 -11.36
C ILE A 271 7.51 4.12 -10.94
N VAL A 272 6.26 3.79 -10.64
CA VAL A 272 5.24 4.79 -10.22
C VAL A 272 5.69 5.49 -8.96
N CYS A 273 6.16 4.75 -7.95
CA CYS A 273 6.62 5.35 -6.70
C CYS A 273 7.87 6.22 -6.89
N LEU A 274 8.82 5.84 -7.75
CA LEU A 274 9.99 6.66 -8.07
C LEU A 274 9.60 7.93 -8.84
N LEU A 275 8.78 7.80 -9.89
CA LEU A 275 8.33 8.94 -10.68
C LEU A 275 7.60 9.97 -9.82
N LEU A 276 6.68 9.52 -8.96
CA LEU A 276 5.89 10.41 -8.10
C LEU A 276 6.70 10.95 -6.90
N THR A 277 7.76 10.26 -6.49
CA THR A 277 8.74 10.80 -5.51
C THR A 277 9.46 12.02 -6.08
N TYR A 278 9.87 11.98 -7.35
CA TYR A 278 10.65 13.05 -7.98
C TYR A 278 9.79 14.07 -8.76
N LEU A 279 8.48 13.86 -8.85
CA LEU A 279 7.55 14.77 -9.52
C LEU A 279 7.66 16.24 -9.04
N PRO A 280 7.86 16.55 -7.73
CA PRO A 280 8.01 17.93 -7.28
C PRO A 280 9.20 18.69 -7.87
N LEU A 281 10.17 18.01 -8.49
CA LEU A 281 11.26 18.69 -9.20
C LEU A 281 10.81 19.41 -10.47
N LEU A 282 9.63 19.04 -11.00
CA LEU A 282 9.04 19.68 -12.17
C LEU A 282 8.24 20.94 -11.82
N SER A 283 7.84 21.10 -10.55
CA SER A 283 7.06 22.26 -10.11
C SER A 283 7.99 23.39 -9.64
N MET A 284 8.02 24.50 -10.39
CA MET A 284 8.76 25.69 -9.99
C MET A 284 7.98 26.44 -8.90
N GLY A 285 8.58 26.61 -7.71
CA GLY A 285 8.08 27.49 -6.65
C GLY A 285 7.14 26.87 -5.61
N ILE A 286 6.55 25.69 -5.89
CA ILE A 286 5.62 25.00 -4.98
C ILE A 286 6.01 23.52 -4.87
N VAL A 287 6.18 23.02 -3.66
CA VAL A 287 6.41 21.59 -3.38
C VAL A 287 5.18 20.98 -2.75
N ASP A 288 4.73 19.85 -3.29
CA ASP A 288 3.80 18.96 -2.60
C ASP A 288 4.54 18.15 -1.54
N ILE A 289 4.32 18.38 -0.25
CA ILE A 289 5.00 17.66 0.83
C ILE A 289 4.70 16.15 0.79
N LEU A 290 3.62 15.71 0.14
CA LEU A 290 3.23 14.29 0.15
C LEU A 290 4.16 13.36 -0.65
N TRP A 291 5.19 13.89 -1.34
CA TRP A 291 6.12 13.10 -2.15
C TRP A 291 6.81 11.96 -1.37
N PHE A 292 7.11 12.17 -0.07
CA PHE A 292 7.80 11.16 0.74
C PHE A 292 6.98 9.88 0.92
N ARG A 293 5.64 9.97 0.81
CA ARG A 293 4.73 8.81 0.90
C ARG A 293 4.97 7.81 -0.23
N TRP A 294 5.28 8.30 -1.43
CA TRP A 294 5.68 7.44 -2.55
C TRP A 294 7.02 6.77 -2.27
N THR A 295 7.94 7.48 -1.63
CA THR A 295 9.27 6.95 -1.31
C THR A 295 9.20 5.82 -0.30
N ILE A 296 8.40 5.94 0.77
CA ILE A 296 8.24 4.85 1.76
C ILE A 296 7.49 3.65 1.17
N LEU A 297 6.58 3.86 0.21
CA LEU A 297 5.89 2.79 -0.51
C LEU A 297 6.82 1.91 -1.36
N LEU A 298 8.01 2.41 -1.72
CA LEU A 298 9.05 1.60 -2.40
C LEU A 298 9.53 0.41 -1.57
N VAL A 299 9.27 0.37 -0.26
CA VAL A 299 9.69 -0.74 0.61
C VAL A 299 9.17 -2.08 0.09
N TYR A 300 7.97 -2.12 -0.49
CA TYR A 300 7.38 -3.37 -0.98
C TYR A 300 8.14 -3.95 -2.18
N PRO A 301 8.35 -3.23 -3.30
CA PRO A 301 9.19 -3.76 -4.39
C PRO A 301 10.67 -3.93 -4.00
N VAL A 302 11.22 -3.03 -3.17
CA VAL A 302 12.63 -3.13 -2.71
C VAL A 302 12.85 -4.36 -1.82
N ALA A 303 11.86 -4.76 -1.03
CA ALA A 303 11.96 -5.97 -0.21
C ALA A 303 12.13 -7.24 -1.07
N PHE A 304 11.49 -7.32 -2.24
CA PHE A 304 11.72 -8.42 -3.18
C PHE A 304 13.13 -8.38 -3.80
N LEU A 305 13.64 -7.19 -4.13
CA LEU A 305 15.02 -7.03 -4.59
C LEU A 305 16.01 -7.50 -3.52
N ALA A 306 15.88 -7.02 -2.29
CA ALA A 306 16.77 -7.41 -1.20
C ALA A 306 16.66 -8.92 -0.90
N ALA A 307 15.46 -9.50 -0.96
CA ALA A 307 15.27 -10.94 -0.74
C ALA A 307 15.87 -11.82 -1.84
N GLY A 308 16.03 -11.30 -3.07
CA GLY A 308 16.65 -12.00 -4.20
C GLY A 308 18.10 -12.43 -3.95
N ALA A 309 18.80 -11.79 -3.01
CA ALA A 309 20.13 -12.18 -2.58
C ALA A 309 20.20 -13.61 -2.01
N SER A 310 19.08 -14.17 -1.55
CA SER A 310 18.97 -15.55 -1.05
C SER A 310 19.16 -16.66 -2.10
N ARG A 311 19.50 -16.29 -3.35
CA ARG A 311 19.90 -17.23 -4.41
C ARG A 311 21.37 -17.67 -4.34
N GLY A 312 22.21 -16.93 -3.60
CA GLY A 312 23.62 -17.24 -3.38
C GLY A 312 23.83 -18.34 -2.36
#